data_AF-A0A286B1F5-F1
#
_entry.id   AF-A0A286B1F5-F1
#
_cell.length_a   1.000
_cell.length_b   1.000
_cell.length_c   1.000
_cell.angle_alpha   90.00
_cell.angle_beta   90.00
_cell.angle_gamma   90.00
#
_symmetry.space_group_name_H-M   'P 1'
#
loop_
_entity.id
_entity.type
_entity.pdbx_description
1 polymer ?
#
loop_
_entity_poly.entity_id
_entity_poly.type
_entity_poly.pdbx_seq_one_letter_code
_entity_poly.pdbx_strand_id
1 'polypeptide(L)'
;MTRTVILWLAACCTATVAAAAAAPSPPVLRIERMNMGSGLQNARGTENAEPVGTLGVWHVPQYLPGFPTAATIWPRVIILQCASDLCSGYEITPEMGRGEYLFFVPEKK
;
A
#
# COMPACT_ATOMS: atom_id res chain seq x y z
N MET A 1 -24.61 69.13 -18.55
CA MET A 1 -24.81 67.82 -19.20
C MET A 1 -23.77 66.85 -18.67
N THR A 2 -24.16 65.98 -17.74
CA THR A 2 -23.33 64.90 -17.18
C THR A 2 -23.42 63.67 -18.09
N ARG A 3 -22.30 63.25 -18.67
CA ARG A 3 -22.21 62.03 -19.51
C ARG A 3 -21.79 60.86 -18.63
N THR A 4 -22.73 60.00 -18.31
CA THR A 4 -22.49 58.70 -17.66
C THR A 4 -21.97 57.73 -18.71
N VAL A 5 -20.78 57.15 -18.50
CA VAL A 5 -20.23 56.09 -19.33
C VAL A 5 -20.36 54.78 -18.56
N ILE A 6 -21.25 53.88 -19.02
CA ILE A 6 -21.41 52.54 -18.48
C ILE A 6 -20.45 51.63 -19.27
N LEU A 7 -19.35 51.19 -18.64
CA LEU A 7 -18.49 50.14 -19.20
C LEU A 7 -19.08 48.77 -18.90
N TRP A 8 -19.60 48.12 -19.94
CA TRP A 8 -19.88 46.69 -19.96
C TRP A 8 -18.58 45.94 -20.28
N LEU A 9 -17.99 45.26 -19.29
CA LEU A 9 -16.91 44.30 -19.49
C LEU A 9 -17.46 42.90 -19.25
N ALA A 10 -17.95 42.28 -20.31
CA ALA A 10 -18.19 40.85 -20.37
C ALA A 10 -17.06 40.21 -21.18
N ALA A 11 -16.19 39.42 -20.54
CA ALA A 11 -15.30 38.47 -21.21
C ALA A 11 -14.80 37.40 -20.24
N CYS A 12 -15.53 36.28 -20.21
CA CYS A 12 -15.07 34.90 -20.03
C CYS A 12 -13.79 34.66 -19.22
N CYS A 13 -13.92 34.58 -17.89
CA CYS A 13 -13.07 33.69 -17.10
C CYS A 13 -13.71 32.29 -17.11
N THR A 14 -13.53 31.54 -18.20
CA THR A 14 -13.78 30.09 -18.17
C THR A 14 -12.72 29.49 -17.25
N ALA A 15 -13.08 29.30 -15.99
CA ALA A 15 -12.31 28.49 -15.06
C ALA A 15 -12.21 27.08 -15.65
N THR A 16 -11.07 26.77 -16.25
CA THR A 16 -10.68 25.42 -16.60
C THR A 16 -10.47 24.67 -15.29
N VAL A 17 -11.53 24.00 -14.83
CA VAL A 17 -11.43 23.06 -13.71
C VAL A 17 -10.62 21.88 -14.23
N ALA A 18 -9.31 21.89 -13.97
CA ALA A 18 -8.46 20.76 -14.24
C ALA A 18 -8.94 19.61 -13.34
N ALA A 19 -9.68 18.67 -13.91
CA ALA A 19 -9.98 17.41 -13.26
C ALA A 19 -8.65 16.67 -13.07
N ALA A 20 -8.07 16.77 -11.88
CA ALA A 20 -6.97 15.92 -11.48
C ALA A 20 -7.48 14.48 -11.54
N ALA A 21 -7.07 13.73 -12.58
CA ALA A 21 -7.33 12.31 -12.65
C ALA A 21 -6.72 11.66 -11.41
N ALA A 22 -7.57 11.17 -10.51
CA ALA A 22 -7.11 10.43 -9.35
C ALA A 22 -6.28 9.25 -9.85
N ALA A 23 -5.02 9.16 -9.41
CA ALA A 23 -4.19 8.01 -9.71
C ALA A 23 -4.93 6.75 -9.23
N PRO A 24 -4.91 5.65 -10.00
CA PRO A 24 -5.55 4.41 -9.60
C PRO A 24 -5.01 4.01 -8.22
N SER A 25 -5.92 3.81 -7.25
CA SER A 25 -5.54 3.32 -5.94
C SER A 25 -4.87 1.96 -6.11
N PRO A 26 -3.72 1.70 -5.48
CA PRO A 26 -3.09 0.39 -5.52
C PRO A 26 -4.08 -0.68 -5.05
N PRO A 27 -4.03 -1.90 -5.62
CA PRO A 27 -4.96 -2.94 -5.24
C PRO A 27 -4.78 -3.28 -3.76
N VAL A 28 -5.92 -3.40 -3.07
CA VAL A 28 -5.96 -3.89 -1.69
C VAL A 28 -5.68 -5.39 -1.75
N LEU A 29 -4.55 -5.82 -1.19
CA LEU A 29 -4.23 -7.23 -1.04
C LEU A 29 -4.56 -7.68 0.37
N ARG A 30 -5.09 -8.89 0.48
CA ARG A 30 -5.35 -9.55 1.76
C ARG A 30 -4.42 -10.74 1.86
N ILE A 31 -3.62 -10.80 2.92
CA ILE A 31 -2.67 -11.90 3.15
C ILE A 31 -3.22 -12.76 4.28
N GLU A 32 -3.26 -14.09 4.08
CA GLU A 32 -3.66 -15.02 5.14
C GLU A 32 -2.73 -14.88 6.35
N ARG A 33 -3.30 -14.86 7.55
CA ARG A 33 -2.53 -14.80 8.79
C ARG A 33 -1.91 -16.15 9.10
N MET A 34 -0.63 -16.14 9.42
CA MET A 34 0.14 -17.34 9.78
C MET A 34 0.77 -17.17 11.15
N ASN A 35 0.80 -18.24 11.93
CA ASN A 35 1.55 -18.24 13.19
C ASN A 35 3.03 -18.02 12.90
N MET A 36 3.69 -17.15 13.68
CA MET A 36 5.10 -16.77 13.47
C MET A 36 5.38 -16.25 12.04
N GLY A 37 4.42 -15.52 11.47
CA GLY A 37 4.43 -15.14 10.07
C GLY A 37 3.73 -13.81 9.80
N SER A 38 2.84 -13.82 8.82
CA SER A 38 1.97 -12.69 8.46
C SER A 38 0.94 -12.38 9.55
N GLY A 39 0.91 -11.12 10.00
CA GLY A 39 -0.13 -10.58 10.88
C GLY A 39 0.11 -10.76 12.38
N LEU A 40 -0.95 -10.56 13.18
CA LEU A 40 -0.92 -10.69 14.63
C LEU A 40 -0.81 -12.17 15.05
N GLN A 41 0.06 -12.49 16.02
CA GLN A 41 0.14 -13.88 16.49
C GLN A 41 -1.16 -14.33 17.15
N ASN A 42 -1.43 -15.63 16.98
CA ASN A 42 -2.62 -16.31 17.48
C ASN A 42 -3.94 -15.77 16.92
N ALA A 43 -3.89 -14.89 15.91
CA ALA A 43 -5.06 -14.41 15.19
C ALA A 43 -5.25 -15.21 13.89
N ARG A 44 -6.52 -15.48 13.55
CA ARG A 44 -6.90 -16.14 12.30
C ARG A 44 -7.43 -15.11 11.29
N GLY A 45 -7.62 -15.55 10.05
CA GLY A 45 -8.21 -14.76 8.98
C GLY A 45 -7.16 -14.13 8.10
N THR A 46 -7.42 -12.91 7.65
CA THR A 46 -6.54 -12.17 6.73
C THR A 46 -6.13 -10.83 7.33
N GLU A 47 -4.98 -10.32 6.89
CA GLU A 47 -4.54 -8.95 7.15
C GLU A 47 -4.53 -8.16 5.84
N ASN A 48 -4.95 -6.89 5.90
CA ASN A 48 -4.86 -6.02 4.74
C ASN A 48 -3.40 -5.57 4.59
N ALA A 49 -2.87 -5.75 3.37
CA ALA A 49 -1.54 -5.31 3.02
C ALA A 49 -1.58 -3.87 2.54
N GLU A 50 -0.72 -3.05 3.11
CA GLU A 50 -0.58 -1.65 2.76
C GLU A 50 0.44 -1.49 1.63
N PRO A 51 0.12 -0.73 0.57
CA PRO A 51 1.05 -0.45 -0.52
C PRO A 51 2.21 0.41 -0.02
N VAL A 52 3.41 0.11 -0.49
CA VAL A 52 4.62 0.88 -0.12
C VAL A 52 4.91 1.89 -1.21
N GLY A 53 4.29 3.07 -1.07
CA GLY A 53 4.38 4.15 -2.05
C GLY A 53 3.95 3.66 -3.44
N THR A 54 4.78 3.92 -4.45
CA THR A 54 4.55 3.51 -5.85
C THR A 54 5.48 2.38 -6.32
N LEU A 55 6.11 1.66 -5.38
CA LEU A 55 7.14 0.66 -5.70
C LEU A 55 6.58 -0.70 -6.17
N GLY A 56 5.26 -0.87 -6.19
CA GLY A 56 4.63 -2.13 -6.57
C GLY A 56 4.92 -3.27 -5.57
N VAL A 57 5.14 -2.92 -4.30
CA VAL A 57 5.30 -3.87 -3.21
C VAL A 57 4.38 -3.50 -2.05
N TRP A 58 4.01 -4.50 -1.24
CA TRP A 58 3.10 -4.34 -0.11
C TRP A 58 3.77 -4.71 1.20
N HIS A 59 3.24 -4.18 2.30
CA HIS A 59 3.67 -4.47 3.65
C HIS A 59 2.48 -4.88 4.52
N VAL A 60 2.72 -5.81 5.44
CA VAL A 60 1.77 -6.27 6.45
C VAL A 60 2.47 -6.18 7.80
N PRO A 61 1.78 -5.71 8.86
CA PRO A 61 2.31 -5.76 10.21
C PRO A 61 2.86 -7.15 10.55
N GLN A 62 4.14 -7.19 10.89
CA GLN A 62 4.87 -8.39 11.26
C GLN A 62 4.96 -8.44 12.78
N TYR A 63 4.36 -9.46 13.41
CA TYR A 63 4.54 -9.68 14.83
C TYR A 63 5.57 -10.81 15.05
N LEU A 64 6.73 -10.45 15.60
CA LEU A 64 7.86 -11.34 15.89
C LEU A 64 8.01 -11.68 17.39
N PRO A 65 7.22 -12.60 17.94
CA PRO A 65 7.54 -13.24 19.23
C PRO A 65 8.71 -14.20 19.06
N GLY A 66 9.87 -13.83 19.63
CA GLY A 66 11.03 -14.71 19.75
C GLY A 66 12.34 -14.13 19.24
N PHE A 67 12.32 -13.11 18.38
CA PHE A 67 13.53 -12.50 17.82
C PHE A 67 13.52 -10.97 17.98
N PRO A 68 13.67 -10.44 19.22
CA PRO A 68 13.43 -9.04 19.57
C PRO A 68 14.58 -8.05 19.26
N THR A 69 15.67 -8.49 18.63
CA THR A 69 16.83 -7.64 18.31
C THR A 69 16.98 -7.51 16.80
N ALA A 70 16.02 -6.85 16.17
CA ALA A 70 16.03 -6.67 14.75
C ALA A 70 16.16 -5.16 14.44
N ALA A 71 17.09 -4.88 13.55
CA ALA A 71 17.21 -3.63 12.81
C ALA A 71 17.73 -4.07 11.44
N THR A 72 16.95 -3.93 10.36
CA THR A 72 17.42 -4.24 9.01
C THR A 72 17.82 -2.99 8.25
N ILE A 73 19.10 -2.94 7.86
CA ILE A 73 19.67 -1.99 6.89
C ILE A 73 19.31 -2.40 5.44
N TRP A 74 18.81 -3.64 5.23
CA TRP A 74 18.55 -4.21 3.90
C TRP A 74 17.11 -4.73 3.77
N PRO A 75 16.26 -4.12 2.93
CA PRO A 75 14.90 -4.58 2.68
C PRO A 75 14.89 -5.91 1.91
N ARG A 76 13.91 -6.79 2.19
CA ARG A 76 13.73 -8.07 1.49
C ARG A 76 12.36 -8.13 0.81
N VAL A 77 12.32 -8.71 -0.38
CA VAL A 77 11.09 -8.91 -1.15
C VAL A 77 10.76 -10.41 -1.19
N ILE A 78 9.55 -10.76 -0.77
CA ILE A 78 9.00 -12.12 -0.79
C ILE A 78 7.88 -12.18 -1.82
N ILE A 79 7.88 -13.23 -2.63
CA ILE A 79 6.82 -13.47 -3.61
C ILE A 79 5.71 -14.27 -2.94
N LEU A 80 4.49 -13.75 -2.96
CA LEU A 80 3.32 -14.44 -2.41
C LEU A 80 2.39 -14.89 -3.54
N GLN A 81 1.99 -16.13 -3.49
CA GLN A 81 1.03 -16.69 -4.43
C GLN A 81 -0.38 -16.19 -4.10
N CYS A 82 -1.03 -15.53 -5.05
CA CYS A 82 -2.33 -14.90 -4.87
C CYS A 82 -3.38 -15.43 -5.84
N ALA A 83 -4.60 -15.58 -5.33
CA ALA A 83 -5.82 -15.80 -6.09
C ALA A 83 -6.67 -14.53 -5.99
N SER A 84 -6.68 -13.71 -7.04
CA SER A 84 -7.29 -12.37 -7.04
C SER A 84 -6.62 -11.45 -6.00
N ASP A 85 -7.37 -10.96 -5.01
CA ASP A 85 -6.93 -10.09 -3.92
C ASP A 85 -6.45 -10.89 -2.69
N LEU A 86 -6.63 -12.21 -2.67
CA LEU A 86 -6.25 -13.07 -1.56
C LEU A 86 -4.92 -13.76 -1.83
N CYS A 87 -3.92 -13.42 -1.04
CA CYS A 87 -2.59 -13.98 -1.07
C CYS A 87 -2.39 -14.99 0.06
N SER A 88 -1.66 -16.06 -0.23
CA SER A 88 -1.23 -17.00 0.80
C SER A 88 -0.33 -16.31 1.82
N GLY A 89 -0.47 -16.74 3.07
CA GLY A 89 0.40 -16.31 4.15
C GLY A 89 1.81 -16.90 4.01
N TYR A 90 2.72 -16.44 4.85
CA TYR A 90 4.09 -16.96 4.91
C TYR A 90 4.50 -17.19 6.36
N GLU A 91 5.41 -18.14 6.57
CA GLU A 91 6.09 -18.35 7.84
C GLU A 91 7.48 -17.73 7.78
N ILE A 92 7.90 -17.07 8.85
CA ILE A 92 9.24 -16.50 8.93
C ILE A 92 10.23 -17.63 9.15
N THR A 93 11.26 -17.70 8.30
CA THR A 93 12.38 -18.64 8.46
C THR A 93 13.67 -17.88 8.78
N PRO A 94 14.66 -18.51 9.45
CA PRO A 94 15.95 -17.88 9.74
C PRO A 94 16.66 -17.32 8.49
N GLU A 95 16.47 -17.94 7.33
CA GLU A 95 17.08 -17.58 6.06
C GLU A 95 16.51 -16.27 5.48
N MET A 96 15.27 -15.90 5.85
CA MET A 96 14.67 -14.61 5.49
C MET A 96 15.30 -13.43 6.25
N GLY A 97 16.20 -13.72 7.19
CA GLY A 97 16.82 -12.75 8.08
C GLY A 97 15.92 -12.44 9.27
N ARG A 98 16.22 -11.35 9.99
CA ARG A 98 15.58 -11.00 11.27
C ARG A 98 14.13 -10.49 11.14
N GLY A 99 13.41 -10.89 10.08
CA GLY A 99 11.97 -10.71 9.87
C GLY A 99 11.42 -9.29 10.00
N GLU A 100 12.26 -8.27 9.88
CA GLU A 100 11.84 -6.87 9.83
C GLU A 100 11.96 -6.33 8.41
N TYR A 101 10.91 -5.63 7.97
CA TYR A 101 10.78 -5.02 6.65
C TYR A 101 10.80 -6.03 5.50
N LEU A 102 9.94 -7.05 5.62
CA LEU A 102 9.52 -7.85 4.47
C LEU A 102 8.50 -7.06 3.64
N PHE A 103 8.78 -7.02 2.34
CA PHE A 103 7.91 -6.49 1.32
C PHE A 103 7.39 -7.65 0.47
N PHE A 104 6.15 -7.54 0.01
CA PHE A 104 5.49 -8.62 -0.71
C PHE A 104 5.25 -8.20 -2.15
N VAL A 105 5.51 -9.12 -3.07
CA VAL A 105 5.10 -9.01 -4.48
C VAL A 105 4.09 -10.12 -4.74
N PRO A 106 2.88 -9.79 -5.20
CA PRO A 106 1.89 -10.78 -5.58
C PRO A 106 2.30 -11.47 -6.88
N GLU A 107 2.24 -12.79 -6.91
CA GLU A 107 2.35 -13.62 -8.10
C GLU A 107 1.06 -14.41 -8.29
N LYS A 108 0.66 -14.61 -9.55
CA LYS A 108 -0.57 -15.37 -9.86
C LYS A 108 -0.32 -16.86 -9.63
N LYS A 109 -1.22 -17.50 -8.88
CA LYS A 109 -1.30 -18.96 -8.75
C LYS A 109 -1.59 -19.67 -10.07
#